data_AF-A0A976D0B0-F1
#
_entry.id   AF-A0A976D0B0-F1
#
_cell.length_a   1.000
_cell.length_b   1.000
_cell.length_c   1.000
_cell.angle_alpha   90.00
_cell.angle_beta   90.00
_cell.angle_gamma   90.00
#
_symmetry.space_group_name_H-M   'P 1'
#
loop_
_entity.id
_entity.type
_entity.pdbx_description
1 polymer ?
#
loop_
_entity_poly.entity_id
_entity_poly.type
_entity_poly.pdbx_seq_one_letter_code
_entity_poly.pdbx_strand_id
1 'polypeptide(L)'
;YLDKEKGQYHVKRFKIETSTLKTPFLFIREGEGNSLEAVTTVAEPILGVQTGKGSQVRKARFKVAKMVEVMGWKAVGAKLTDYNKSIQMEWEPEQNSEAPQQALF
;
A
#
# COMPACT_ATOMS: atom_id res chain seq x y z
N TYR A 1 0.32 -2.99 -5.42
CA TYR A 1 0.87 -3.32 -6.75
C TYR A 1 -0.29 -3.48 -7.72
N LEU A 2 -0.08 -3.17 -8.99
CA LEU A 2 -1.04 -3.37 -10.07
C LEU A 2 -0.97 -4.82 -10.58
N ASP A 3 -2.12 -5.50 -10.57
CA ASP A 3 -2.35 -6.67 -11.42
C ASP A 3 -3.05 -6.17 -12.67
N LYS A 4 -2.29 -6.06 -13.76
CA LYS A 4 -2.74 -5.41 -14.99
C LYS A 4 -3.73 -6.28 -15.75
N GLU A 5 -3.52 -7.59 -15.76
CA GLU A 5 -4.40 -8.58 -16.36
C GLU A 5 -5.81 -8.47 -15.77
N LYS A 6 -5.90 -8.34 -14.45
CA LYS A 6 -7.18 -8.18 -13.74
C LYS A 6 -7.66 -6.74 -13.63
N GLY A 7 -6.87 -5.77 -14.06
CA GLY A 7 -7.19 -4.35 -13.96
C GLY A 7 -7.48 -3.91 -12.53
N GLN A 8 -6.69 -4.36 -11.55
CA GLN A 8 -6.92 -4.04 -10.14
C GLN A 8 -5.63 -3.86 -9.36
N TYR A 9 -5.68 -3.04 -8.32
CA TYR A 9 -4.61 -2.88 -7.36
C TYR A 9 -4.79 -3.83 -6.19
N HIS A 10 -3.70 -4.50 -5.82
CA HIS A 10 -3.60 -5.32 -4.63
C HIS A 10 -2.73 -4.68 -3.57
N VAL A 11 -3.10 -4.94 -2.31
CA VAL A 11 -2.32 -4.59 -1.13
C VAL A 11 -2.05 -5.85 -0.31
N LYS A 12 -0.83 -5.97 0.18
CA LYS A 12 -0.36 -7.17 0.86
C LYS A 12 0.59 -6.77 1.99
N ARG A 13 0.39 -7.37 3.16
CA ARG A 13 1.32 -7.31 4.29
C ARG A 13 1.90 -8.70 4.47
N PHE A 14 3.21 -8.78 4.60
CA PHE A 14 3.92 -10.04 4.80
C PHE A 14 5.22 -9.78 5.56
N LYS A 15 5.74 -10.83 6.20
CA LYS A 15 7.10 -10.84 6.73
C LYS A 15 8.01 -11.57 5.76
N ILE A 16 9.24 -11.10 5.65
CA ILE A 16 10.28 -11.79 4.89
C ILE A 16 10.85 -12.85 5.83
N GLU A 17 10.58 -14.12 5.52
CA GLU A 17 11.00 -15.27 6.32
C GLU A 17 12.04 -16.08 5.53
N THR A 18 13.21 -15.47 5.28
CA THR A 18 14.32 -16.17 4.60
C THR A 18 15.67 -15.74 5.17
N SER A 19 16.60 -16.68 5.23
CA SER A 19 18.00 -16.49 5.63
C SER A 19 18.97 -16.44 4.44
N THR A 20 18.48 -16.70 3.22
CA THR A 20 19.33 -16.73 2.02
C THR A 20 19.60 -15.31 1.51
N LEU A 21 20.88 -14.97 1.41
CA LEU A 21 21.34 -13.73 0.79
C LEU A 21 21.59 -13.93 -0.71
N LYS A 22 21.53 -12.84 -1.48
CA LYS A 22 21.84 -12.81 -2.94
C LYS A 22 20.90 -13.62 -3.83
N THR A 23 19.71 -13.99 -3.34
CA THR A 23 18.64 -14.57 -4.16
C THR A 23 17.48 -13.58 -4.26
N PRO A 24 17.05 -13.19 -5.48
CA PRO A 24 15.88 -12.34 -5.63
C PRO A 24 14.60 -13.13 -5.29
N PHE A 25 13.65 -12.45 -4.64
CA PHE A 25 12.35 -13.02 -4.29
C PHE A 25 11.22 -12.19 -4.90
N LEU A 26 10.32 -12.87 -5.58
CA LEU A 26 9.12 -12.27 -6.13
C LEU A 26 8.03 -12.24 -5.06
N PHE A 27 7.53 -11.05 -4.75
CA PHE A 27 6.45 -10.84 -3.78
C PHE A 27 5.16 -10.31 -4.41
N ILE A 28 5.19 -10.02 -5.70
CA ILE A 28 4.04 -9.73 -6.57
C ILE A 28 3.98 -10.78 -7.68
N ARG A 29 2.80 -11.00 -8.26
CA ARG A 29 2.67 -11.92 -9.41
C ARG A 29 3.46 -11.40 -10.61
N GLU A 30 4.11 -12.33 -11.32
CA GLU A 30 4.62 -12.07 -12.66
C GLU A 30 3.46 -11.86 -13.63
N GLY A 31 3.66 -10.99 -14.61
CA GLY A 31 2.65 -10.64 -15.61
C GLY A 31 3.02 -9.36 -16.33
N GLU A 32 2.71 -9.30 -17.61
CA GLU A 32 2.97 -8.11 -18.42
C GLU A 32 2.19 -6.90 -17.88
N GLY A 33 2.89 -5.81 -17.64
CA GLY A 33 2.30 -4.57 -17.12
C GLY A 33 1.98 -4.57 -15.63
N ASN A 34 2.29 -5.64 -14.88
CA ASN A 34 2.23 -5.60 -13.42
C ASN A 34 3.31 -4.64 -12.89
N SER A 35 2.92 -3.77 -11.96
CA SER A 35 3.81 -2.74 -11.41
C SER A 35 3.68 -2.62 -9.89
N LEU A 36 4.80 -2.28 -9.25
CA LEU A 36 4.81 -1.93 -7.84
C LEU A 36 4.59 -0.42 -7.68
N GLU A 37 3.54 -0.04 -6.95
CA GLU A 37 3.18 1.37 -6.77
C GLU A 37 3.85 1.99 -5.54
N ALA A 38 3.79 1.30 -4.40
CA ALA A 38 4.28 1.82 -3.13
C ALA A 38 4.64 0.67 -2.19
N VAL A 39 5.67 0.90 -1.36
CA VAL A 39 6.12 -0.02 -0.31
C VAL A 39 6.46 0.75 0.94
N THR A 40 6.28 0.14 2.10
CA THR A 40 6.63 0.71 3.40
C THR A 40 6.92 -0.40 4.40
N THR A 41 7.75 -0.10 5.40
CA THR A 41 8.04 -0.96 6.55
C THR A 41 7.35 -0.49 7.82
N VAL A 42 6.59 0.60 7.75
CA VAL A 42 5.78 1.14 8.85
C VAL A 42 4.77 0.08 9.33
N ALA A 43 4.62 -0.06 10.65
CA ALA A 43 3.78 -1.10 11.26
C ALA A 43 2.28 -0.87 10.99
N GLU A 44 1.83 0.38 11.12
CA GLU A 44 0.44 0.82 10.90
C GLU A 44 0.33 1.88 9.79
N PRO A 45 0.61 1.52 8.52
CA PRO A 45 0.68 2.52 7.47
C PRO A 45 -0.71 2.94 7.02
N ILE A 46 -0.83 4.24 6.71
CA ILE A 46 -2.01 4.82 6.08
C ILE A 46 -1.67 5.14 4.63
N LEU A 47 -2.40 4.56 3.70
CA LEU A 47 -2.25 4.83 2.27
C LEU A 47 -3.28 5.86 1.83
N GLY A 48 -2.81 7.01 1.36
CA GLY A 48 -3.59 7.99 0.63
C GLY A 48 -3.74 7.55 -0.82
N VAL A 49 -4.98 7.52 -1.32
CA VAL A 49 -5.30 7.21 -2.71
C VAL A 49 -6.11 8.35 -3.28
N GLN A 50 -5.63 8.92 -4.38
CA GLN A 50 -6.31 9.98 -5.12
C GLN A 50 -6.70 9.46 -6.51
N THR A 51 -7.91 9.77 -6.96
CA THR A 51 -8.41 9.38 -8.29
C THR A 51 -9.17 10.54 -8.93
N GLY A 52 -9.16 10.64 -10.26
CA GLY A 52 -9.80 11.72 -11.00
C GLY A 52 -8.84 12.84 -11.41
N LYS A 53 -9.37 13.86 -12.10
CA LYS A 53 -8.61 15.03 -12.57
C LYS A 53 -9.41 16.30 -12.32
N GLY A 54 -8.71 17.40 -12.02
CA GLY A 54 -9.33 18.71 -11.82
C GLY A 54 -10.33 18.72 -10.65
N SER A 55 -11.56 19.18 -10.91
CA SER A 55 -12.61 19.30 -9.89
C SER A 55 -13.21 17.96 -9.44
N GLN A 56 -12.91 16.85 -10.12
CA GLN A 56 -13.45 15.52 -9.79
C GLN A 56 -12.49 14.64 -8.97
N VAL A 57 -11.44 15.23 -8.38
CA VAL A 57 -10.49 14.48 -7.56
C VAL A 57 -11.19 13.93 -6.31
N ARG A 58 -11.15 12.61 -6.15
CA ARG A 58 -11.62 11.89 -4.97
C ARG A 58 -10.41 11.39 -4.20
N LYS A 59 -10.38 11.67 -2.89
CA LYS A 59 -9.35 11.19 -1.97
C LYS A 59 -9.93 10.12 -1.06
N ALA A 60 -9.20 9.03 -0.87
CA ALA A 60 -9.51 7.96 0.05
C ALA A 60 -8.28 7.67 0.91
N ARG A 61 -8.50 7.25 2.16
CA ARG A 61 -7.45 6.87 3.10
C ARG A 61 -7.70 5.45 3.56
N PHE A 62 -6.66 4.63 3.49
CA PHE A 62 -6.71 3.21 3.81
C PHE A 62 -5.77 2.91 4.96
N LYS A 63 -6.32 2.55 6.12
CA LYS A 63 -5.55 2.00 7.25
C LYS A 63 -5.19 0.56 6.92
N VAL A 64 -4.06 0.34 6.25
CA VAL A 64 -3.73 -0.96 5.63
C VAL A 64 -3.67 -2.09 6.67
N ALA A 65 -3.18 -1.79 7.88
CA ALA A 65 -3.11 -2.76 8.97
C ALA A 65 -4.49 -3.27 9.43
N LYS A 66 -5.56 -2.48 9.27
CA LYS A 66 -6.93 -2.88 9.61
C LYS A 66 -7.64 -3.61 8.47
N MET A 67 -7.18 -3.41 7.23
CA MET A 67 -7.79 -4.01 6.05
C MET A 67 -7.23 -5.39 5.74
N VAL A 68 -5.94 -5.58 6.06
CA VAL A 68 -5.20 -6.76 5.65
C VAL A 68 -4.32 -7.23 6.80
N GLU A 69 -4.49 -8.50 7.17
CA GLU A 69 -3.61 -9.16 8.12
C GLU A 69 -2.29 -9.57 7.48
N VAL A 70 -1.30 -9.91 8.31
CA VAL A 70 -0.01 -10.40 7.81
C VAL A 70 -0.23 -11.78 7.18
N MET A 71 0.02 -11.87 5.89
CA MET A 71 -0.06 -13.10 5.11
C MET A 71 1.34 -13.64 4.76
N GLY A 72 1.38 -14.85 4.22
CA GLY A 72 2.60 -15.41 3.65
C GLY A 72 3.12 -14.58 2.47
N TRP A 73 4.45 -14.50 2.34
CA TRP A 73 5.12 -13.70 1.29
C TRP A 73 4.84 -14.19 -0.14
N LYS A 74 4.22 -15.36 -0.33
CA LYS A 74 3.73 -15.85 -1.64
C LYS A 74 2.25 -15.57 -1.92
N ALA A 75 1.50 -15.07 -0.93
CA ALA A 75 0.07 -14.77 -1.11
C ALA A 75 -0.14 -13.64 -2.13
N VAL A 76 -1.31 -13.58 -2.77
CA VAL A 76 -1.66 -12.48 -3.69
C VAL A 76 -1.89 -11.18 -2.92
N GLY A 77 -2.50 -11.25 -1.74
CA GLY A 77 -2.96 -10.09 -0.98
C GLY A 77 -4.45 -9.81 -1.18
N ALA A 78 -4.92 -8.71 -0.61
CA ALA A 78 -6.30 -8.26 -0.76
C ALA A 78 -6.44 -7.29 -1.94
N LYS A 79 -7.64 -7.23 -2.53
CA LYS A 79 -7.99 -6.20 -3.51
C LYS A 79 -8.10 -4.86 -2.77
N LEU A 80 -7.37 -3.84 -3.25
CA LEU A 80 -7.43 -2.48 -2.73
C LEU A 80 -8.48 -1.65 -3.48
N THR A 81 -8.37 -1.58 -4.81
CA THR A 81 -9.25 -0.79 -5.68
C THR A 81 -9.08 -1.21 -7.14
N ASP A 82 -10.05 -0.89 -7.99
CA ASP A 82 -9.94 -1.10 -9.44
C ASP A 82 -8.92 -0.15 -10.08
N TYR A 83 -8.39 -0.57 -11.23
CA TYR A 83 -7.44 0.22 -11.99
C TYR A 83 -8.08 1.48 -12.56
N ASN A 84 -7.41 2.62 -12.36
CA ASN A 84 -7.75 3.88 -12.99
C ASN A 84 -6.45 4.58 -13.43
N LYS A 85 -6.43 5.11 -14.66
CA LYS A 85 -5.25 5.80 -15.22
C LYS A 85 -4.83 7.06 -14.45
N SER A 86 -5.74 7.64 -13.66
CA SER A 86 -5.50 8.85 -12.86
C SER A 86 -5.23 8.54 -11.39
N ILE A 87 -5.10 7.27 -11.02
CA ILE A 87 -4.85 6.92 -9.62
C ILE A 87 -3.44 7.33 -9.21
N GLN A 88 -3.33 7.88 -8.02
CA GLN A 88 -2.07 8.18 -7.36
C GLN A 88 -2.13 7.61 -5.95
N MET A 89 -1.03 6.98 -5.53
CA MET A 89 -0.92 6.33 -4.23
C MET A 89 0.30 6.88 -3.51
N GLU A 90 0.09 7.34 -2.28
CA GLU A 90 1.15 7.90 -1.44
C GLU A 90 0.95 7.46 0.01
N TRP A 91 2.03 7.12 0.70
CA TRP A 91 1.97 6.88 2.14
C TRP A 91 1.78 8.21 2.84
N GLU A 92 0.80 8.29 3.74
CA GLU A 92 0.72 9.45 4.61
C GLU A 92 1.92 9.43 5.58
N PRO A 93 2.55 10.59 5.84
CA PRO A 93 3.62 10.67 6.81
C PRO A 93 3.08 10.22 8.17
N GLU A 94 3.90 9.50 8.93
CA GLU A 94 3.57 9.18 10.31
C GLU A 94 3.35 10.50 11.06
N GLN A 95 2.12 10.73 11.53
CA GLN A 95 1.90 11.76 12.53
C GLN A 95 2.55 11.27 13.81
N ASN A 96 3.82 11.65 14.01
CA ASN A 96 4.47 11.46 15.30
C ASN A 96 3.59 12.14 16.33
N SER A 97 3.00 11.34 17.23
CA SER A 97 2.08 11.82 18.26
C SER A 97 2.90 12.43 19.40
N GLU A 98 3.67 13.46 19.07
CA GLU A 98 4.29 14.38 20.01
C GLU A 98 3.82 15.79 19.65
N ALA A 99 2.51 16.00 19.73
CA ALA A 99 2.03 17.35 20.00
C ALA A 99 2.33 17.62 21.49
N PRO A 100 3.13 18.64 21.84
CA PRO A 100 3.23 19.04 23.24
C PRO A 100 1.83 19.42 23.68
N GLN A 101 1.30 18.66 24.66
CA GLN A 101 0.11 19.03 25.40
C GLN A 101 0.28 20.49 25.81
N GLN A 102 -0.50 21.38 25.20
CA GLN A 102 -0.56 22.78 25.62
C GLN A 102 -0.99 22.76 27.08
N ALA A 103 -0.04 23.05 27.97
CA ALA A 103 -0.31 23.26 29.37
C ALA A 103 -1.30 24.42 29.49
N LEU A 104 -2.51 24.10 29.95
CA LEU A 104 -3.47 25.08 30.41
C LEU A 104 -2.86 25.76 31.64
N PHE A 105 -2.49 27.04 31.49
CA PHE A 105 -2.30 27.99 32.58
C PHE A 105 -3.22 29.18 32.33
#